data_AF-A0A7V1H568-F1
#
_entry.id   AF-A0A7V1H568-F1
#
_cell.length_a   1.000
_cell.length_b   1.000
_cell.length_c   1.000
_cell.angle_alpha   90.00
_cell.angle_beta   90.00
_cell.angle_gamma   90.00
#
_symmetry.space_group_name_H-M   'P 1'
#
loop_
_entity.id
_entity.type
_entity.pdbx_description
1 polymer ?
#
loop_
_entity_poly.entity_id
_entity_poly.type
_entity_poly.pdbx_seq_one_letter_code
_entity_poly.pdbx_strand_id
1 'polypeptide(L)' 'MSCTIEYLPPNNLIDHWVNVSGALIAESYPVDPKKENSPDVFVYTGLFSAFKQSGFVEVRRRSETRPMMRYDCTL' A
#
# COMPACT_ATOMS: atom_id res chain seq x y z
N MET A 1 6.43 -13.03 8.56
CA MET A 1 5.32 -13.41 7.65
C MET A 1 4.83 -12.12 7.00
N SER A 2 5.08 -11.94 5.71
CA SER A 2 4.66 -10.74 4.95
C SER A 2 3.40 -11.07 4.16
N CYS A 3 2.35 -10.26 4.29
CA CYS A 3 1.12 -10.41 3.52
C CYS A 3 1.06 -9.31 2.45
N THR A 4 0.88 -9.71 1.19
CA THR A 4 0.72 -8.78 0.05
C THR A 4 -0.73 -8.34 -0.01
N ILE A 5 -0.99 -7.04 0.10
CA ILE A 5 -2.35 -6.51 -0.01
C ILE A 5 -2.57 -5.96 -1.42
N GLU A 6 -3.38 -6.65 -2.20
CA GLU A 6 -3.76 -6.23 -3.57
C GLU A 6 -4.92 -5.22 -3.58
N TYR A 7 -5.62 -5.03 -2.46
CA TYR A 7 -6.76 -4.11 -2.32
C TYR A 7 -6.83 -3.53 -0.90
N LEU A 8 -6.74 -2.20 -0.74
CA LEU A 8 -6.76 -1.54 0.57
C LEU A 8 -8.20 -1.15 0.97
N PRO A 9 -8.79 -1.75 2.01
CA PRO A 9 -10.03 -1.28 2.58
C PRO A 9 -9.81 -0.01 3.44
N PRO A 10 -10.86 0.81 3.70
CA PRO A 10 -10.72 2.05 4.45
C PRO A 10 -10.13 1.84 5.86
N ASN A 11 -9.41 2.87 6.32
CA ASN A 11 -8.44 2.98 7.42
C ASN A 11 -8.61 2.10 8.69
N ASN A 12 -9.78 1.56 9.00
CA ASN A 12 -10.03 0.74 10.19
C ASN A 12 -10.02 -0.78 9.90
N LEU A 13 -9.98 -1.18 8.63
CA LEU A 13 -10.05 -2.59 8.23
C LEU A 13 -8.66 -3.23 8.09
N ILE A 14 -7.61 -2.44 7.93
CA ILE A 14 -6.22 -2.92 7.87
C ILE A 14 -5.85 -3.57 9.21
N ASP A 15 -6.07 -2.86 10.32
CA ASP A 15 -5.78 -3.36 11.67
C ASP A 15 -6.62 -4.61 12.00
N HIS A 16 -7.89 -4.65 11.56
CA HIS A 16 -8.73 -5.84 11.73
C HIS A 16 -8.15 -7.06 10.99
N TRP A 17 -7.75 -6.88 9.73
CA TRP A 17 -7.22 -7.96 8.91
C TRP A 17 -5.85 -8.46 9.40
N VAL A 18 -5.00 -7.54 9.84
CA VAL A 18 -3.72 -7.85 10.47
C VAL A 18 -3.93 -8.70 11.71
N ASN A 19 -4.84 -8.29 12.60
CA ASN A 19 -5.13 -9.02 13.84
C ASN A 19 -5.63 -10.44 13.56
N VAL A 20 -6.46 -10.64 12.54
CA VAL A 20 -6.97 -11.97 12.17
C VAL A 20 -5.89 -12.83 11.50
N SER A 21 -4.99 -12.22 10.73
CA SER A 21 -3.94 -12.93 9.98
C SER A 21 -2.65 -13.18 10.78
N GLY A 22 -2.44 -12.47 11.90
CA GLY A 22 -1.17 -12.50 12.65
C GLY A 22 0.01 -11.92 11.86
N ALA A 23 -0.26 -11.13 10.82
CA ALA A 23 0.77 -10.48 10.03
C ALA A 23 1.39 -9.33 10.83
N LEU A 24 2.72 -9.21 10.83
CA LEU A 24 3.42 -8.09 11.48
C LEU A 24 3.67 -6.93 10.52
N ILE A 25 3.65 -7.23 9.23
CA ILE A 25 4.01 -6.29 8.16
C ILE A 25 3.05 -6.52 6.99
N ALA A 26 2.39 -5.44 6.57
CA ALA A 26 1.63 -5.39 5.32
C ALA A 26 2.50 -4.77 4.21
N GLU A 27 2.60 -5.45 3.07
CA GLU A 27 3.38 -4.97 1.92
C GLU A 27 2.46 -4.57 0.76
N SER A 28 2.76 -3.43 0.14
CA SER A 28 1.99 -2.85 -0.95
C SER A 28 2.89 -2.37 -2.09
N TYR A 29 2.33 -2.39 -3.30
CA TYR A 29 3.00 -2.00 -4.54
C TYR A 29 2.18 -0.94 -5.29
N PRO A 30 2.00 0.27 -4.72
CA PRO A 30 1.21 1.31 -5.35
C PRO A 30 1.83 1.84 -6.63
N VAL A 31 1.00 2.50 -7.41
CA VAL A 31 1.45 3.28 -8.56
C VAL A 31 1.63 4.74 -8.15
N ASP A 32 2.77 5.30 -8.53
CA ASP A 32 3.08 6.73 -8.39
C ASP A 32 3.06 7.38 -9.79
N PRO A 33 1.89 7.85 -10.25
CA PRO A 33 1.77 8.37 -11.60
C PRO A 33 2.44 9.74 -11.73
N LYS A 34 3.34 9.88 -12.71
CA LYS A 34 3.99 11.18 -13.02
C LYS A 34 3.06 12.24 -13.59
N LYS A 35 1.86 11.85 -14.05
CA LYS A 35 0.83 12.75 -14.59
C LYS A 35 -0.40 12.65 -13.70
N GLU A 36 -1.00 13.80 -13.38
CA GLU A 36 -2.21 13.89 -12.54
C GLU A 36 -3.35 13.00 -13.03
N ASN A 37 -3.47 12.78 -14.35
CA ASN A 37 -4.50 11.94 -14.94
C ASN A 37 -3.88 10.67 -15.55
N SER A 38 -3.62 9.69 -14.68
CA SER A 38 -3.37 8.32 -15.15
C SER A 38 -4.70 7.58 -15.25
N PRO A 39 -4.99 6.88 -16.36
CA PRO A 39 -6.26 6.17 -16.52
C PRO A 39 -6.48 5.19 -15.36
N ASP A 40 -7.72 5.06 -14.87
CA ASP A 40 -8.10 4.22 -13.73
C ASP A 40 -7.58 2.78 -13.84
N VAL A 41 -7.51 2.26 -15.07
CA VAL A 41 -6.98 0.94 -15.40
C VAL A 41 -5.52 0.75 -14.95
N PHE A 42 -4.74 1.83 -14.83
CA PHE A 42 -3.34 1.77 -14.40
C PHE A 42 -3.13 2.02 -12.91
N VAL A 43 -4.18 2.33 -12.15
CA VAL A 43 -4.12 2.68 -10.72
C VAL A 43 -5.02 1.80 -9.85
N TYR A 44 -5.51 0.68 -10.38
CA TYR A 44 -6.35 -0.26 -9.63
C TYR A 44 -5.67 -0.88 -8.39
N THR A 45 -4.32 -0.93 -8.36
CA THR A 45 -3.54 -1.36 -7.19
C THR A 45 -3.40 -0.26 -6.12
N GLY A 46 -3.95 0.92 -6.39
CA GLY A 46 -3.94 2.09 -5.53
C GLY A 46 -2.77 3.05 -5.78
N LEU A 47 -2.96 4.28 -5.30
CA LEU A 47 -2.07 5.42 -5.51
C LEU A 47 -1.09 5.59 -4.36
N PHE A 48 0.16 5.93 -4.66
CA PHE A 48 1.19 6.24 -3.66
C PHE A 48 0.72 7.23 -2.59
N SER A 49 0.01 8.29 -3.01
CA SER A 49 -0.54 9.30 -2.11
C SER A 49 -1.58 8.76 -1.12
N ALA A 50 -2.36 7.74 -1.51
CA ALA A 50 -3.33 7.10 -0.64
C ALA A 50 -2.64 6.23 0.41
N PHE A 51 -1.70 5.37 0.01
CA PHE A 51 -0.93 4.55 0.94
C PHE A 51 -0.11 5.40 1.92
N LYS A 52 0.48 6.50 1.45
CA LYS A 52 1.18 7.46 2.31
C LYS A 52 0.26 8.08 3.37
N GLN A 53 -0.98 8.41 3.01
CA GLN A 53 -1.98 8.92 3.97
C GLN A 53 -2.44 7.87 4.97
N SER A 54 -2.49 6.60 4.57
CA SER A 54 -2.82 5.47 5.44
C SER A 54 -1.67 5.02 6.36
N GLY A 55 -0.53 5.70 6.35
CA GLY A 55 0.60 5.41 7.24
C GLY A 55 1.62 4.42 6.71
N PHE A 56 1.53 4.01 5.44
CA PHE A 56 2.56 3.19 4.82
C PHE A 56 3.85 3.99 4.62
N VAL A 57 4.99 3.33 4.80
CA VAL A 57 6.33 3.89 4.61
C VAL A 57 6.95 3.31 3.35
N GLU A 58 7.57 4.16 2.52
CA GLU A 58 8.30 3.71 1.35
C GLU A 58 9.58 2.98 1.77
N VAL A 59 9.74 1.73 1.34
CA VAL A 59 10.93 0.92 1.67
C VAL A 59 11.88 0.74 0.50
N ARG A 60 11.38 0.81 -0.74
CA ARG A 60 12.22 0.71 -1.94
C ARG A 60 11.54 1.32 -3.15
N ARG A 61 12.33 1.96 -4.02
CA ARG A 61 11.88 2.43 -5.34
C ARG A 61 12.80 1.86 -6.42
N ARG A 62 12.29 0.86 -7.17
CA ARG A 62 13.03 0.26 -8.29
C ARG A 62 12.82 1.02 -9.61
N SER A 63 11.67 1.66 -9.73
CA SER A 63 11.29 2.52 -10.84
C SER A 63 10.56 3.74 -10.26
N GLU A 64 10.66 4.87 -10.93
CA GLU A 64 10.04 6.11 -10.48
C GLU A 64 8.53 5.99 -10.26
N THR A 65 7.83 5.10 -10.98
CA THR A 65 6.37 4.90 -10.90
C THR A 65 5.96 3.65 -10.11
N ARG A 66 6.91 2.92 -9.53
CA ARG A 66 6.68 1.67 -8.79
C ARG A 66 7.43 1.68 -7.45
N PRO A 67 6.94 2.49 -6.49
CA PRO A 67 7.36 2.38 -5.10
C PRO A 67 6.86 1.08 -4.48
N MET A 68 7.63 0.59 -3.52
CA MET A 68 7.31 -0.53 -2.64
C MET A 68 7.12 0.06 -1.25
N MET A 69 5.94 -0.12 -0.66
CA MET A 69 5.61 0.47 0.65
C MET A 69 5.19 -0.60 1.65
N ARG A 70 5.53 -0.39 2.92
CA ARG A 70 5.18 -1.29 4.03
C ARG A 70 4.47 -0.53 5.14
N TYR A 71 3.51 -1.19 5.76
CA TYR A 71 2.87 -0.74 6.99
C TYR A 71 3.26 -1.68 8.13
N ASP A 72 3.77 -1.10 9.20
CA ASP A 72 4.07 -1.82 10.43
C ASP A 72 2.77 -1.92 11.24
N CYS A 73 2.32 -3.14 11.45
CA CYS A 73 1.03 -3.40 12.08
C CYS A 73 1.18 -3.79 13.55
N THR A 74 2.38 -3.64 14.12
CA THR A 74 2.71 -4.05 15.49
C THR A 74 2.31 -3.01 16.54
N LEU A 75 1.50 -2.00 16.18
CA LEU A 75 1.01 -0.93 17.07
C LEU A 75 -0.39 -1.20 17.60
#